data_AF-A0A953TQ78-F1
#
_entry.id   AF-A0A953TQ78-F1
#
_cell.length_a   1.000
_cell.length_b   1.000
_cell.length_c   1.000
_cell.angle_alpha   90.00
_cell.angle_beta   90.00
_cell.angle_gamma   90.00
#
_symmetry.space_group_name_H-M   'P 1'
#
loop_
_entity.id
_entity.type
_entity.pdbx_description
1 polymer ?
#
loop_
_entity_poly.entity_id
_entity_poly.type
_entity_poly.pdbx_seq_one_letter_code
_entity_poly.pdbx_strand_id
1 'polypeptide(L)'
;MFEGHACTVEEVVLTSADGKTLHAKVWEANDLKGFSVRIEAPGSPTFIFRDIVLATPDPALFQPTGKCPRVEEIKPKKLPSPPRKK
;
A
#
# COMPACT_ATOMS: atom_id res chain seq x y z
N MET A 1 0.06 12.88 18.33
CA MET A 1 1.28 12.06 18.52
C MET A 1 0.88 10.59 18.36
N PHE A 2 1.63 9.80 17.59
CA PHE A 2 1.37 8.38 17.36
C PHE A 2 2.69 7.62 17.26
N GLU A 3 2.82 6.47 17.94
CA GLU A 3 4.06 5.65 18.01
C GLU A 3 5.33 6.44 18.39
N GLY A 4 5.20 7.46 19.26
CA GLY A 4 6.34 8.30 19.65
C GLY A 4 6.65 9.46 18.69
N HIS A 5 5.98 9.52 17.54
CA HIS A 5 6.17 10.56 16.54
C HIS A 5 5.15 11.70 16.68
N ALA A 6 5.62 12.95 16.49
CA ALA A 6 4.74 14.10 16.38
C ALA A 6 4.07 14.06 15.01
N CYS A 7 2.77 13.76 14.97
CA CYS A 7 2.04 13.56 13.72
C CYS A 7 1.07 14.70 13.41
N THR A 8 0.98 15.04 12.12
CA THR A 8 -0.09 15.82 11.52
C THR A 8 -1.14 14.84 10.97
N VAL A 9 -2.42 15.09 11.21
CA VAL A 9 -3.51 14.22 10.72
C VAL A 9 -4.14 14.89 9.52
N GLU A 10 -4.12 14.21 8.39
CA GLU A 10 -4.75 14.66 7.16
C GLU A 10 -5.93 13.77 6.79
N GLU A 11 -6.98 14.37 6.23
CA GLU A 11 -8.10 13.65 5.65
C GLU A 11 -7.96 13.69 4.13
N VAL A 12 -7.74 12.52 3.52
CA VAL A 12 -7.51 12.36 2.09
C VAL A 12 -8.68 11.64 1.44
N VAL A 13 -8.99 12.01 0.20
CA VAL A 13 -10.03 11.37 -0.61
C VAL A 13 -9.35 10.65 -1.76
N LEU A 14 -9.40 9.33 -1.75
CA LEU A 14 -8.88 8.48 -2.80
C LEU A 14 -10.00 8.22 -3.83
N THR A 15 -9.79 8.65 -5.07
CA THR A 15 -10.75 8.44 -6.16
C THR A 15 -10.26 7.29 -7.04
N SER A 16 -11.04 6.22 -7.11
CA SER A 16 -10.79 5.08 -8.00
C SER A 16 -11.10 5.45 -9.46
N ALA A 17 -10.53 4.69 -10.40
CA ALA A 17 -10.82 4.82 -11.83
C ALA A 17 -12.33 4.68 -12.14
N ASP A 18 -13.07 3.90 -11.34
CA ASP A 18 -14.52 3.73 -11.46
C ASP A 18 -15.34 4.91 -10.88
N GLY A 19 -14.68 5.98 -10.44
CA GLY A 19 -15.32 7.17 -9.84
C GLY A 19 -15.75 7.01 -8.39
N LYS A 20 -15.50 5.85 -7.77
CA LYS A 20 -15.76 5.62 -6.34
C LYS A 20 -14.74 6.38 -5.48
N THR A 21 -15.20 7.04 -4.42
CA THR A 21 -14.34 7.72 -3.47
C THR A 21 -14.19 6.91 -2.17
N LEU A 22 -12.99 6.95 -1.60
CA LEU A 22 -12.67 6.41 -0.29
C LEU A 22 -12.03 7.52 0.54
N HIS A 23 -12.69 7.90 1.63
CA HIS A 23 -12.11 8.83 2.60
C HIS A 23 -11.16 8.07 3.51
N ALA A 24 -9.94 8.56 3.67
CA ALA A 24 -8.96 8.00 4.59
C ALA A 24 -8.38 9.09 5.47
N LYS A 25 -8.01 8.72 6.69
CA LYS A 25 -7.19 9.55 7.59
C LYS A 25 -5.78 9.03 7.56
N VAL A 26 -4.83 9.94 7.40
CA VAL A 26 -3.41 9.65 7.34
C VAL A 26 -2.73 10.42 8.46
N TRP A 27 -1.89 9.73 9.23
CA TRP A 27 -1.06 10.34 10.25
C TRP A 27 0.35 10.43 9.69
N GLU A 28 0.80 11.64 9.41
CA GLU A 28 2.13 11.91 8.87
C GLU A 28 3.06 12.35 10.00
N ALA A 29 4.18 11.65 10.18
CA ALA A 29 5.16 11.98 11.20
C ALA A 29 6.08 13.11 10.71
N ASN A 30 6.09 14.23 11.45
CA ASN A 30 6.84 15.43 11.10
C ASN A 30 8.35 15.20 11.15
N ASP A 31 8.82 14.36 12.08
CA ASP A 31 10.22 13.98 12.25
C ASP A 31 10.68 12.93 11.23
N LEU A 32 9.74 12.21 10.60
CA LEU A 32 9.99 11.27 9.51
C LEU A 32 9.74 11.89 8.13
N LYS A 33 9.97 13.20 7.98
CA LYS A 33 9.80 13.93 6.71
C LYS A 33 8.39 13.79 6.09
N GLY A 34 7.35 13.69 6.93
CA GLY A 34 5.97 13.50 6.49
C GLY A 34 5.61 12.05 6.16
N PHE A 35 6.44 11.07 6.52
CA PHE A 35 6.10 9.67 6.30
C PHE A 35 4.83 9.27 7.06
N SER A 36 3.94 8.52 6.40
CA SER A 36 2.68 8.07 6.98
C SER A 36 2.92 6.91 7.96
N VAL A 37 2.67 7.15 9.24
CA VAL A 37 2.82 6.13 10.31
C VAL A 37 1.54 5.34 10.54
N ARG A 38 0.39 5.89 10.14
CA ARG A 38 -0.91 5.22 10.21
C ARG A 38 -1.79 5.66 9.06
N ILE A 39 -2.59 4.73 8.56
CA ILE A 39 -3.63 5.00 7.57
C ILE A 39 -4.91 4.28 8.01
N GLU A 40 -6.01 5.01 8.06
CA GLU A 40 -7.34 4.48 8.38
C GLU A 40 -8.34 4.86 7.32
N ALA A 41 -9.10 3.90 6.81
CA ALA A 41 -10.19 4.16 5.90
C ALA A 41 -11.41 3.30 6.27
N PRO A 42 -12.65 3.81 6.16
CA PRO A 42 -13.84 3.02 6.41
C PRO A 42 -13.90 1.78 5.51
N GLY A 43 -14.18 0.62 6.09
CA GLY A 43 -14.26 -0.64 5.35
C GLY A 43 -12.92 -1.22 4.88
N SER A 44 -11.80 -0.65 5.29
CA SER A 44 -10.44 -1.16 5.03
C SER A 44 -9.71 -1.50 6.32
N PRO A 45 -8.71 -2.39 6.30
CA PRO A 45 -7.85 -2.61 7.44
C PRO A 45 -7.06 -1.33 7.77
N THR A 46 -6.84 -1.09 9.06
CA THR A 46 -5.93 -0.05 9.53
C THR A 46 -4.49 -0.48 9.26
N PHE A 47 -3.72 0.38 8.59
CA PHE A 47 -2.28 0.18 8.40
C PHE A 47 -1.51 0.94 9.46
N ILE A 48 -0.54 0.28 10.09
CA ILE A 48 0.34 0.85 11.10
C ILE A 48 1.77 0.50 10.71
N PHE A 49 2.61 1.52 10.56
CA PHE A 49 4.02 1.35 10.23
C PHE A 49 4.86 1.56 11.49
N ARG A 50 5.78 0.63 11.74
CA ARG A 50 6.71 0.63 12.88
C ARG A 50 8.12 0.42 12.39
N ASP A 51 9.10 0.75 13.25
CA ASP A 51 10.52 0.53 12.98
C ASP A 51 10.97 1.14 11.64
N ILE A 52 10.53 2.37 11.39
CA ILE A 52 10.70 3.05 10.10
C ILE A 52 12.14 3.54 9.95
N VAL A 53 12.80 3.11 8.88
CA VAL A 53 14.16 3.53 8.50
C VAL A 53 14.11 4.19 7.13
N LEU A 54 14.43 5.49 7.08
CA LEU A 54 14.45 6.29 5.84
C LEU A 54 15.82 6.34 5.16
N ALA A 55 16.73 5.44 5.52
CA ALA A 55 18.05 5.32 4.90
C ALA A 55 17.95 4.66 3.52
N THR A 56 18.99 4.81 2.71
CA THR A 56 19.11 4.07 1.44
C THR A 56 19.04 2.57 1.72
N PRO A 57 18.05 1.85 1.15
CA PRO A 57 17.91 0.42 1.36
C PRO A 57 19.04 -0.36 0.68
N ASP A 58 19.39 -1.52 1.23
CA ASP A 58 20.35 -2.43 0.62
C ASP A 58 19.81 -2.93 -0.75
N PRO A 59 20.58 -2.83 -1.85
CA PRO A 59 20.14 -3.30 -3.17
C PRO A 59 19.69 -4.76 -3.21
N ALA A 60 20.20 -5.61 -2.32
CA ALA A 60 19.81 -7.01 -2.22
C ALA A 60 18.35 -7.19 -1.78
N LEU A 61 17.74 -6.22 -1.08
CA LEU A 61 16.33 -6.28 -0.68
C LEU A 61 15.37 -6.24 -1.88
N PHE A 62 15.83 -5.73 -3.02
CA PHE A 62 15.06 -5.71 -4.27
C PHE A 62 15.25 -6.98 -5.10
N GLN A 63 16.12 -7.91 -4.66
CA GLN A 63 16.27 -9.18 -5.35
C GLN A 63 15.18 -10.15 -4.90
N PRO A 64 14.46 -10.77 -5.85
CA PRO A 64 13.47 -11.77 -5.50
C PRO A 64 14.17 -12.92 -4.77
N THR A 65 13.70 -13.24 -3.57
CA THR A 65 14.08 -14.49 -2.92
C THR A 65 13.67 -15.65 -3.83
N GLY A 66 14.46 -16.72 -3.90
CA GLY A 66 14.27 -17.82 -4.89
C GLY A 66 12.92 -18.56 -4.86
N LYS A 67 11.99 -18.14 -3.99
CA LYS A 67 10.60 -18.60 -3.91
C LYS A 67 9.62 -17.71 -4.69
N CYS A 68 10.08 -16.60 -5.28
CA CYS A 68 9.25 -15.75 -6.12
C CYS A 68 9.30 -16.27 -7.57
N PRO A 69 8.21 -16.85 -8.11
CA PRO A 69 8.19 -17.36 -9.47
C PRO A 69 8.43 -16.22 -10.45
N ARG A 70 9.29 -16.43 -11.44
CA ARG A 70 9.43 -15.45 -12.52
C ARG A 70 8.14 -15.39 -13.32
N VAL A 71 7.84 -14.22 -13.88
CA VAL A 71 6.62 -14.02 -14.68
C VAL A 71 6.58 -15.02 -15.85
N GLU A 72 7.73 -15.38 -16.42
CA GLU A 72 7.83 -16.40 -17.47
C GLU A 72 7.42 -17.82 -17.01
N GLU A 73 7.51 -18.12 -15.71
CA GLU A 73 7.14 -19.43 -15.13
C GLU A 73 5.65 -19.50 -14.74
N ILE A 74 4.98 -18.34 -14.64
CA ILE A 74 3.56 -18.26 -14.38
C ILE A 74 2.81 -18.60 -15.68
N LYS A 75 2.45 -19.87 -15.86
CA LYS A 75 1.56 -20.27 -16.96
C LYS A 75 0.32 -19.37 -16.95
N PRO A 76 -0.02 -18.71 -18.07
CA PRO A 76 -1.24 -17.92 -18.14
C PRO A 76 -2.43 -18.86 -17.87
N LYS A 77 -3.11 -18.66 -16.74
CA LYS A 77 -4.42 -19.27 -16.53
C LYS A 77 -5.31 -18.70 -17.64
N LYS A 78 -5.79 -19.56 -18.55
CA LYS A 78 -6.81 -19.18 -19.52
C LYS A 78 -7.95 -18.54 -18.74
N LEU A 79 -8.12 -17.24 -18.91
CA LEU A 79 -9.27 -16.52 -18.36
C LEU A 79 -10.51 -17.21 -18.95
N PRO A 80 -11.47 -17.69 -18.13
CA PRO A 80 -12.69 -18.28 -18.67
C PRO A 80 -13.34 -17.25 -19.58
N SER A 81 -13.57 -17.65 -20.83
CA SER A 81 -14.17 -16.79 -21.85
C SER A 81 -15.51 -16.26 -21.34
N PRO A 82 -15.81 -14.96 -21.52
CA PRO A 82 -17.09 -14.41 -21.12
C PRO A 82 -18.24 -15.19 -21.79
N PRO A 83 -19.35 -15.45 -21.09
CA PRO A 83 -20.45 -16.22 -21.65
C PRO A 83 -20.99 -15.52 -22.90
N ARG A 84 -21.04 -16.26 -24.01
CA ARG A 84 -21.61 -15.81 -25.27
C ARG A 84 -23.12 -15.62 -25.05
N LYS A 85 -23.58 -14.37 -24.99
CA LYS A 85 -25.02 -14.06 -24.96
C LYS A 85 -25.67 -14.67 -26.21
N LYS A 86 -26.67 -15.55 -26.02
CA LYS A 86 -27.59 -16.02 -27.06
C LYS A 86 -28.76 -15.06 -27.17
#